data_AF-A0A7V2GF89-F1
#
_entry.id   AF-A0A7V2GF89-F1
#
_cell.length_a   1.000
_cell.length_b   1.000
_cell.length_c   1.000
_cell.angle_alpha   90.00
_cell.angle_beta   90.00
_cell.angle_gamma   90.00
#
_symmetry.space_group_name_H-M   'P 1'
#
loop_
_entity.id
_entity.type
_entity.pdbx_description
1 polymer ?
#
loop_
_entity_poly.entity_id
_entity_poly.type
_entity_poly.pdbx_seq_one_letter_code
_entity_poly.pdbx_strand_id
1 'polypeptide(L)'
;MRHLILTLACIGLLSSGVIGETIIVDDHFDDDVVDTNTHGIGSGFNYWNIGWDGVVTEADSKVTLTVPVHGGSRCSITSKEGAALGEGISRFEFIGVSFAVGNSPDGGPGGPGRNCVGVKQGNETWDFDEGLPTGFWIQFENDSLTNLTGDGSWNGTSVLFYEANDDTKTVLATWTFDTLNWSSGTRNFEPVLDITLDISPDGYELVIEGDTITLLSGSLSGSFADAGFTNEVTEGFATAYAQSENPGINISIDRIVIKEDVRMGGPYNPQVLPENPEGSVGVLINNEQAEVTLSWMAGEDPDEERGYPVNPDILGHYIFRSNGNPGDDPNVHLIDYVPQVHA
;
A
#
# COMPACT_ATOMS: atom_id res chain seq x y z
N MET A 1 -65.99 -6.14 0.58
CA MET A 1 -65.06 -7.03 1.31
C MET A 1 -63.81 -6.21 1.59
N ARG A 2 -63.40 -6.08 2.86
CA ARG A 2 -62.16 -5.39 3.23
C ARG A 2 -61.00 -6.38 3.07
N HIS A 3 -60.05 -6.07 2.20
CA HIS A 3 -58.84 -6.87 2.07
C HIS A 3 -57.90 -6.53 3.22
N LEU A 4 -57.61 -7.54 4.03
CA LEU A 4 -56.58 -7.54 5.07
C LEU A 4 -55.24 -7.74 4.35
N ILE A 5 -54.37 -6.73 4.36
CA ILE A 5 -52.99 -6.87 3.88
C ILE A 5 -52.16 -7.34 5.07
N LEU A 6 -51.70 -8.58 5.01
CA LEU A 6 -50.78 -9.17 5.97
C LEU A 6 -49.35 -8.82 5.53
N THR A 7 -48.69 -7.93 6.27
CA THR A 7 -47.27 -7.65 6.04
C THR A 7 -46.44 -8.71 6.77
N LEU A 8 -45.89 -9.67 6.02
CA LEU A 8 -44.90 -10.61 6.53
C LEU A 8 -43.53 -9.96 6.41
N ALA A 9 -42.93 -9.56 7.54
CA ALA A 9 -41.54 -9.12 7.58
C ALA A 9 -40.64 -10.38 7.60
N CYS A 10 -40.16 -10.78 6.43
CA CYS A 10 -39.05 -11.73 6.34
C CYS A 10 -37.76 -10.96 6.62
N ILE A 11 -37.22 -11.07 7.84
CA ILE A 11 -35.84 -10.70 8.13
C ILE A 11 -34.96 -11.79 7.51
N GLY A 12 -34.61 -11.62 6.25
CA GLY A 12 -33.51 -12.35 5.64
C GLY A 12 -32.22 -11.65 6.03
N LEU A 13 -31.42 -12.28 6.89
CA LEU A 13 -29.98 -12.00 6.93
C LEU A 13 -29.42 -12.42 5.57
N LEU A 14 -29.26 -11.44 4.68
CA LEU A 14 -28.47 -11.61 3.47
C LEU A 14 -27.04 -11.26 3.85
N SER A 15 -26.23 -12.29 4.10
CA SER A 15 -24.77 -12.15 4.10
C SER A 15 -24.37 -11.66 2.71
N SER A 16 -23.88 -10.43 2.62
CA SER A 16 -23.01 -10.05 1.52
C SER A 16 -21.81 -10.99 1.57
N GLY A 17 -21.65 -11.83 0.55
CA GLY A 17 -20.31 -12.31 0.22
C GLY A 17 -19.54 -11.10 -0.27
N VAL A 18 -18.96 -10.34 0.65
CA VAL A 18 -18.05 -9.25 0.37
C VAL A 18 -16.76 -9.90 -0.15
N ILE A 19 -16.44 -9.69 -1.42
CA ILE A 19 -15.07 -9.88 -1.91
C ILE A 19 -14.40 -8.53 -1.68
N GLY A 20 -13.99 -8.31 -0.43
CA GLY A 20 -13.33 -7.10 0.05
C GLY A 20 -11.82 -7.30 0.05
N GLU A 21 -11.08 -6.22 0.27
CA GLU A 21 -9.63 -6.26 0.49
C GLU A 21 -9.33 -7.27 1.60
N THR A 22 -8.39 -8.18 1.37
CA THR A 22 -8.01 -9.18 2.37
C THR A 22 -6.73 -8.71 3.04
N ILE A 23 -6.80 -8.43 4.34
CA ILE A 23 -5.62 -8.12 5.15
C ILE A 23 -4.93 -9.46 5.47
N ILE A 24 -3.69 -9.60 5.02
CA ILE A 24 -2.85 -10.80 5.20
C ILE A 24 -1.96 -10.64 6.43
N VAL A 25 -1.36 -9.45 6.56
CA VAL A 25 -0.53 -9.06 7.70
C VAL A 25 -0.97 -7.68 8.14
N ASP A 26 -1.05 -7.49 9.45
CA ASP A 26 -1.21 -6.20 10.10
C ASP A 26 -0.52 -6.28 11.46
N ASP A 27 0.73 -5.86 11.50
CA ASP A 27 1.59 -6.00 12.67
C ASP A 27 2.02 -4.62 13.15
N HIS A 28 1.62 -4.28 14.38
CA HIS A 28 1.94 -3.03 15.07
C HIS A 28 3.18 -3.15 15.96
N PHE A 29 3.81 -4.32 16.01
CA PHE A 29 4.99 -4.60 16.81
C PHE A 29 4.80 -4.21 18.29
N ASP A 30 3.66 -4.59 18.87
CA ASP A 30 3.20 -4.21 20.20
C ASP A 30 3.11 -5.40 21.18
N ASP A 31 3.74 -6.53 20.86
CA ASP A 31 3.81 -7.73 21.72
C ASP A 31 5.21 -8.06 22.25
N ASP A 32 6.18 -7.18 21.97
CA ASP A 32 7.59 -7.27 22.39
C ASP A 32 8.33 -8.49 21.77
N VAL A 33 7.76 -9.13 20.74
CA VAL A 33 8.29 -10.37 20.14
C VAL A 33 8.13 -10.39 18.61
N VAL A 34 9.22 -10.08 17.92
CA VAL A 34 9.29 -9.98 16.43
C VAL A 34 8.70 -11.19 15.69
N ASP A 35 8.88 -12.42 16.21
CA ASP A 35 8.41 -13.64 15.57
C ASP A 35 6.98 -14.02 15.96
N THR A 36 6.22 -13.15 16.60
CA THR A 36 4.78 -13.31 16.81
C THR A 36 4.03 -12.04 16.45
N ASN A 37 2.71 -12.15 16.31
CA ASN A 37 1.82 -11.00 16.22
C ASN A 37 0.53 -11.35 16.97
N THR A 38 0.51 -11.12 18.28
CA THR A 38 -0.59 -11.55 19.15
C THR A 38 -1.75 -10.56 19.22
N HIS A 39 -1.57 -9.32 18.75
CA HIS A 39 -2.58 -8.26 18.78
C HIS A 39 -3.07 -7.82 17.39
N GLY A 40 -2.53 -8.38 16.30
CA GLY A 40 -2.86 -8.04 14.92
C GLY A 40 -3.24 -9.24 14.03
N ILE A 41 -2.96 -9.12 12.74
CA ILE A 41 -3.22 -10.15 11.71
C ILE A 41 -1.89 -10.68 11.16
N GLY A 42 -1.80 -11.99 10.93
CA GLY A 42 -0.57 -12.69 10.55
C GLY A 42 0.12 -13.36 11.74
N SER A 43 1.28 -13.98 11.53
CA SER A 43 2.01 -14.73 12.58
C SER A 43 3.36 -14.13 12.97
N GLY A 44 3.60 -12.87 12.61
CA GLY A 44 4.83 -12.11 12.85
C GLY A 44 5.88 -12.32 11.76
N PHE A 45 7.14 -12.09 12.09
CA PHE A 45 8.24 -12.03 11.14
C PHE A 45 9.31 -13.08 11.42
N ASN A 46 9.81 -13.71 10.37
CA ASN A 46 11.12 -14.36 10.43
C ASN A 46 12.17 -13.26 10.53
N TYR A 47 13.11 -13.40 11.45
CA TYR A 47 14.20 -12.44 11.60
C TYR A 47 15.55 -13.13 11.71
N TRP A 48 16.58 -12.43 11.23
CA TRP A 48 17.94 -12.89 11.26
C TRP A 48 18.87 -11.75 11.60
N ASN A 49 19.81 -12.03 12.49
CA ASN A 49 20.82 -11.09 12.93
C ASN A 49 22.16 -11.81 13.01
N ILE A 50 23.03 -11.54 12.05
CA ILE A 50 24.39 -12.10 12.01
C ILE A 50 25.43 -11.01 12.09
N GLY A 51 26.51 -11.39 12.76
CA GLY A 51 27.79 -10.71 12.71
C GLY A 51 27.82 -9.46 13.56
N TRP A 52 28.89 -9.33 14.34
CA TRP A 52 29.37 -8.05 14.87
C TRP A 52 28.29 -7.21 15.60
N ASP A 53 27.42 -7.89 16.36
CA ASP A 53 26.41 -7.29 17.24
C ASP A 53 25.19 -6.65 16.54
N GLY A 54 24.81 -7.13 15.34
CA GLY A 54 23.49 -6.84 14.77
C GLY A 54 22.34 -7.36 15.66
N VAL A 55 21.29 -6.54 15.83
CA VAL A 55 20.13 -6.89 16.67
C VAL A 55 18.82 -6.50 15.98
N VAL A 56 17.85 -7.41 15.97
CA VAL A 56 16.45 -7.09 15.69
C VAL A 56 15.71 -7.08 17.01
N THR A 57 14.92 -6.05 17.27
CA THR A 57 14.14 -5.94 18.50
C THR A 57 12.77 -5.36 18.20
N GLU A 58 11.77 -5.90 18.86
CA GLU A 58 10.46 -5.31 18.97
C GLU A 58 10.32 -4.68 20.35
N ALA A 59 10.04 -3.39 20.38
CA ALA A 59 9.79 -2.63 21.60
C ALA A 59 9.18 -1.28 21.23
N ASP A 60 8.38 -0.71 22.13
CA ASP A 60 7.79 0.63 21.96
C ASP A 60 6.94 0.76 20.68
N SER A 61 6.17 -0.29 20.33
CA SER A 61 5.29 -0.35 19.14
C SER A 61 6.03 -0.17 17.81
N LYS A 62 7.17 -0.85 17.68
CA LYS A 62 7.97 -0.89 16.44
C LYS A 62 8.97 -2.04 16.44
N VAL A 63 9.34 -2.46 15.24
CA VAL A 63 10.54 -3.27 15.02
C VAL A 63 11.73 -2.36 14.69
N THR A 64 12.88 -2.64 15.30
CA THR A 64 14.13 -1.91 15.06
C THR A 64 15.21 -2.90 14.61
N LEU A 65 15.79 -2.65 13.43
CA LEU A 65 16.98 -3.34 12.93
C LEU A 65 18.20 -2.47 13.28
N THR A 66 18.94 -2.89 14.29
CA THR A 66 20.09 -2.18 14.85
C THR A 66 21.40 -2.72 14.27
N VAL A 67 22.25 -1.82 13.76
CA VAL A 67 23.56 -2.14 13.18
C VAL A 67 24.66 -1.25 13.79
N PRO A 68 25.03 -1.49 15.06
CA PRO A 68 25.59 -0.44 15.91
C PRO A 68 27.10 -0.26 15.83
N VAL A 69 27.86 -1.18 15.23
CA VAL A 69 29.33 -1.21 15.48
C VAL A 69 30.17 -1.24 14.20
N HIS A 70 29.81 -2.05 13.20
CA HIS A 70 30.67 -2.34 12.05
C HIS A 70 29.88 -2.63 10.77
N GLY A 71 30.52 -2.47 9.61
CA GLY A 71 29.92 -2.81 8.30
C GLY A 71 29.58 -4.28 8.14
N GLY A 72 30.10 -5.14 9.02
CA GLY A 72 29.71 -6.54 9.10
C GLY A 72 28.40 -6.81 9.85
N SER A 73 27.86 -5.82 10.59
CA SER A 73 26.62 -5.97 11.36
C SER A 73 25.43 -5.94 10.40
N ARG A 74 24.63 -7.00 10.41
CA ARG A 74 23.56 -7.22 9.44
C ARG A 74 22.33 -7.77 10.10
N CYS A 75 21.19 -7.23 9.71
CA CYS A 75 19.89 -7.66 10.19
C CYS A 75 18.89 -7.70 9.05
N SER A 76 17.98 -8.67 9.09
CA SER A 76 16.83 -8.71 8.20
C SER A 76 15.60 -9.24 8.91
N ILE A 77 14.43 -8.78 8.44
CA ILE A 77 13.13 -9.34 8.79
C ILE A 77 12.37 -9.65 7.51
N THR A 78 11.54 -10.69 7.53
CA THR A 78 10.61 -11.03 6.45
C THR A 78 9.32 -11.56 7.06
N SER A 79 8.19 -11.04 6.60
CA SER A 79 6.86 -11.51 7.00
C SER A 79 6.72 -13.02 6.73
N LYS A 80 6.04 -13.73 7.63
CA LYS A 80 5.81 -15.18 7.47
C LYS A 80 4.74 -15.48 6.42
N GLU A 81 3.75 -14.60 6.31
CA GLU A 81 2.70 -14.60 5.31
C GLU A 81 2.96 -13.54 4.23
N GLY A 82 2.53 -13.82 3.00
CA GLY A 82 2.69 -12.94 1.85
C GLY A 82 1.40 -12.82 1.05
N ALA A 83 1.36 -11.86 0.14
CA ALA A 83 0.25 -11.64 -0.77
C ALA A 83 0.54 -12.19 -2.17
N ALA A 84 -0.43 -12.87 -2.76
CA ALA A 84 -0.43 -13.36 -4.12
C ALA A 84 -0.40 -12.19 -5.11
N LEU A 85 0.58 -12.21 -6.01
CA LEU A 85 0.75 -11.21 -7.06
C LEU A 85 0.22 -11.75 -8.38
N GLY A 86 -0.42 -10.89 -9.19
CA GLY A 86 -0.75 -11.20 -10.59
C GLY A 86 -2.24 -11.23 -10.96
N GLU A 87 -3.17 -11.17 -10.00
CA GLU A 87 -4.62 -11.12 -10.30
C GLU A 87 -5.25 -9.77 -9.93
N GLY A 88 -5.05 -9.32 -8.69
CA GLY A 88 -5.46 -8.02 -8.17
C GLY A 88 -4.27 -7.14 -7.80
N ILE A 89 -4.54 -6.05 -7.09
CA ILE A 89 -3.49 -5.22 -6.49
C ILE A 89 -3.16 -5.80 -5.12
N SER A 90 -1.89 -6.12 -4.95
CA SER A 90 -1.33 -6.37 -3.63
C SER A 90 -0.66 -5.12 -3.12
N ARG A 91 -1.01 -4.72 -1.91
CA ARG A 91 -0.49 -3.52 -1.25
C ARG A 91 0.40 -3.90 -0.09
N PHE A 92 1.55 -3.25 -0.01
CA PHE A 92 2.53 -3.40 1.05
C PHE A 92 2.79 -2.04 1.67
N GLU A 93 2.38 -1.88 2.92
CA GLU A 93 2.50 -0.64 3.68
C GLU A 93 3.59 -0.83 4.75
N PHE A 94 4.61 0.03 4.72
CA PHE A 94 5.60 0.19 5.78
C PHE A 94 5.36 1.55 6.41
N ILE A 95 4.72 1.56 7.57
CA ILE A 95 4.26 2.76 8.26
C ILE A 95 5.25 3.10 9.37
N GLY A 96 5.54 4.39 9.54
CA GLY A 96 6.43 4.87 10.58
C GLY A 96 7.92 4.57 10.34
N VAL A 97 8.34 4.43 9.08
CA VAL A 97 9.75 4.13 8.74
C VAL A 97 10.64 5.29 9.16
N SER A 98 11.56 5.04 10.09
CA SER A 98 12.44 6.07 10.66
C SER A 98 13.87 5.58 10.81
N PHE A 99 14.80 6.54 10.84
CA PHE A 99 16.24 6.27 10.86
C PHE A 99 16.89 6.87 12.09
N ALA A 100 17.93 6.21 12.61
CA ALA A 100 18.71 6.73 13.72
C ALA A 100 20.16 6.27 13.64
N VAL A 101 21.08 7.08 14.17
CA VAL A 101 22.48 6.66 14.33
C VAL A 101 22.55 5.63 15.45
N GLY A 102 23.04 4.44 15.11
CA GLY A 102 23.13 3.27 15.97
C GLY A 102 24.21 3.39 17.05
N ASN A 103 25.47 3.66 16.69
CA ASN A 103 26.59 3.97 17.63
C ASN A 103 27.96 4.16 16.93
N SER A 104 28.22 5.25 16.18
CA SER A 104 29.59 5.84 16.13
C SER A 104 29.64 7.20 15.40
N PRO A 105 30.11 8.28 16.06
CA PRO A 105 30.53 9.50 15.38
C PRO A 105 31.97 9.42 14.82
N ASP A 106 32.74 8.37 15.11
CA ASP A 106 34.14 8.24 14.72
C ASP A 106 34.29 7.39 13.46
N GLY A 107 34.39 8.09 12.33
CA GLY A 107 34.44 7.55 10.98
C GLY A 107 35.70 6.74 10.67
N GLY A 108 35.55 5.41 10.62
CA GLY A 108 36.37 4.55 9.77
C GLY A 108 36.08 4.77 8.27
N PRO A 109 36.92 4.25 7.36
CA PRO A 109 36.67 4.35 5.92
C PRO A 109 35.29 3.77 5.58
N GLY A 110 34.54 4.47 4.73
CA GLY A 110 33.14 4.16 4.41
C GLY A 110 32.96 2.72 3.96
N GLY A 111 32.10 2.00 4.67
CA GLY A 111 31.64 0.66 4.32
C GLY A 111 30.21 0.68 3.76
N PRO A 112 29.64 -0.52 3.51
CA PRO A 112 28.34 -0.65 2.85
C PRO A 112 27.26 0.11 3.61
N GLY A 113 26.44 0.87 2.88
CA GLY A 113 25.18 1.42 3.36
C GLY A 113 24.04 0.73 2.63
N ARG A 114 23.39 -0.25 3.26
CA ARG A 114 22.33 -1.09 2.69
C ARG A 114 21.15 -1.08 3.65
N ASN A 115 20.43 0.03 3.65
CA ASN A 115 19.18 0.17 4.38
C ASN A 115 18.04 0.18 3.37
N CYS A 116 17.17 -0.82 3.45
CA CYS A 116 16.07 -0.96 2.52
C CYS A 116 14.86 -1.66 3.14
N VAL A 117 13.72 -1.42 2.52
CA VAL A 117 12.50 -2.21 2.65
C VAL A 117 12.13 -2.76 1.27
N GLY A 118 11.26 -3.76 1.21
CA GLY A 118 10.86 -4.31 -0.07
C GLY A 118 9.85 -5.44 0.02
N VAL A 119 9.53 -5.98 -1.15
CA VAL A 119 8.66 -7.12 -1.35
C VAL A 119 9.44 -8.15 -2.12
N LYS A 120 9.66 -9.32 -1.52
CA LYS A 120 10.49 -10.37 -2.12
C LYS A 120 9.77 -11.70 -2.25
N GLN A 121 10.32 -12.57 -3.09
CA GLN A 121 9.91 -13.96 -3.17
C GLN A 121 10.40 -14.75 -1.95
N GLY A 122 9.50 -15.55 -1.38
CA GLY A 122 9.75 -16.42 -0.22
C GLY A 122 9.80 -15.67 1.11
N ASN A 123 9.50 -16.36 2.21
CA ASN A 123 9.43 -15.78 3.56
C ASN A 123 10.71 -15.93 4.39
N GLU A 124 11.73 -16.59 3.84
CA GLU A 124 13.00 -16.80 4.54
C GLU A 124 13.72 -15.46 4.77
N THR A 125 14.41 -15.32 5.89
CA THR A 125 15.35 -14.22 6.11
C THR A 125 16.53 -14.32 5.13
N TRP A 126 17.22 -13.21 4.90
CA TRP A 126 18.32 -13.16 3.91
C TRP A 126 19.51 -12.35 4.39
N ASP A 127 20.66 -12.66 3.80
CA ASP A 127 21.92 -11.92 3.90
C ASP A 127 22.33 -11.44 2.51
N PHE A 128 22.77 -10.19 2.39
CA PHE A 128 23.27 -9.69 1.11
C PHE A 128 24.44 -10.50 0.55
N ASP A 129 25.28 -11.08 1.42
CA ASP A 129 26.40 -11.91 0.97
C ASP A 129 25.92 -13.23 0.30
N GLU A 130 24.66 -13.62 0.50
CA GLU A 130 24.03 -14.76 -0.17
C GLU A 130 23.29 -14.36 -1.47
N GLY A 131 23.23 -13.05 -1.76
CA GLY A 131 22.53 -12.46 -2.90
C GLY A 131 21.27 -11.70 -2.49
N LEU A 132 20.84 -10.78 -3.35
CA LEU A 132 19.58 -10.06 -3.15
C LEU A 132 18.41 -10.92 -3.68
N PRO A 133 17.38 -11.20 -2.88
CA PRO A 133 16.24 -11.97 -3.37
C PRO A 133 15.47 -11.27 -4.49
N THR A 134 14.89 -12.07 -5.39
CA THR A 134 13.99 -11.58 -6.45
C THR A 134 12.82 -10.79 -5.87
N GLY A 135 12.59 -9.59 -6.39
CA GLY A 135 11.51 -8.72 -5.91
C GLY A 135 11.73 -7.23 -6.11
N PHE A 136 10.89 -6.44 -5.43
CA PHE A 136 10.88 -4.98 -5.46
C PHE A 136 11.57 -4.43 -4.22
N TRP A 137 12.42 -3.44 -4.41
CA TRP A 137 13.30 -2.95 -3.36
C TRP A 137 13.36 -1.42 -3.34
N ILE A 138 13.25 -0.86 -2.14
CA ILE A 138 13.30 0.57 -1.86
C ILE A 138 14.52 0.81 -0.98
N GLN A 139 15.55 1.45 -1.54
CA GLN A 139 16.77 1.84 -0.84
C GLN A 139 16.68 3.29 -0.40
N PHE A 140 17.13 3.57 0.81
CA PHE A 140 17.11 4.93 1.37
C PHE A 140 18.51 5.54 1.38
N GLU A 141 18.67 6.62 0.61
CA GLU A 141 19.82 7.52 0.63
C GLU A 141 21.19 6.80 0.49
N ASN A 142 21.22 5.65 -0.21
CA ASN A 142 22.40 4.83 -0.43
C ASN A 142 22.45 4.21 -1.84
N ASP A 143 23.66 3.86 -2.29
CA ASP A 143 23.93 3.28 -3.63
C ASP A 143 24.43 1.83 -3.61
N SER A 144 24.31 1.14 -2.48
CA SER A 144 25.00 -0.14 -2.31
C SER A 144 24.33 -1.30 -3.04
N LEU A 145 22.99 -1.36 -3.12
CA LEU A 145 22.32 -2.53 -3.72
C LEU A 145 22.11 -2.41 -5.23
N THR A 146 22.32 -1.24 -5.83
CA THR A 146 22.26 -1.07 -7.30
C THR A 146 23.60 -1.25 -8.00
N ASN A 147 24.69 -1.35 -7.25
CA ASN A 147 26.00 -1.64 -7.80
C ASN A 147 26.30 -3.16 -7.76
N LEU A 148 27.12 -3.62 -8.70
CA LEU A 148 27.42 -5.05 -8.86
C LEU A 148 28.29 -5.63 -7.73
N THR A 149 29.01 -4.79 -6.97
CA THR A 149 29.95 -5.24 -5.94
C THR A 149 29.38 -5.19 -4.54
N GLY A 150 28.19 -4.62 -4.36
CA GLY A 150 27.63 -4.23 -3.07
C GLY A 150 28.36 -3.07 -2.39
N ASP A 151 29.38 -2.48 -3.02
CA ASP A 151 30.25 -1.46 -2.42
C ASP A 151 29.62 -0.08 -2.56
N GLY A 152 28.90 0.37 -1.55
CA GLY A 152 28.31 1.69 -1.54
C GLY A 152 28.34 2.32 -0.16
N SER A 153 27.78 3.51 -0.07
CA SER A 153 27.62 4.21 1.21
C SER A 153 26.33 5.00 1.19
N TRP A 154 25.94 5.52 2.34
CA TRP A 154 24.93 6.56 2.36
C TRP A 154 25.48 7.77 1.59
N ASN A 155 24.81 8.14 0.50
CA ASN A 155 25.31 9.07 -0.51
C ASN A 155 24.30 10.17 -0.88
N GLY A 156 23.10 10.13 -0.29
CA GLY A 156 22.07 11.13 -0.54
C GLY A 156 21.10 10.78 -1.66
N THR A 157 21.07 9.54 -2.17
CA THR A 157 20.17 9.12 -3.26
C THR A 157 19.43 7.84 -2.87
N SER A 158 18.11 7.89 -2.94
CA SER A 158 17.20 6.78 -2.74
C SER A 158 16.80 6.14 -4.08
N VAL A 159 16.48 4.85 -4.08
CA VAL A 159 16.23 4.08 -5.30
C VAL A 159 15.08 3.10 -5.14
N LEU A 160 14.19 3.05 -6.12
CA LEU A 160 13.24 1.96 -6.34
C LEU A 160 13.76 1.11 -7.51
N PHE A 161 13.89 -0.19 -7.30
CA PHE A 161 14.34 -1.12 -8.35
C PHE A 161 13.71 -2.50 -8.20
N TYR A 162 13.73 -3.26 -9.29
CA TYR A 162 13.37 -4.67 -9.34
C TYR A 162 14.62 -5.54 -9.51
N GLU A 163 14.71 -6.62 -8.73
CA GLU A 163 15.72 -7.68 -8.82
C GLU A 163 15.08 -8.92 -9.46
N ALA A 164 15.60 -9.36 -10.61
CA ALA A 164 15.20 -10.61 -11.25
C ALA A 164 15.94 -11.83 -10.64
N ASN A 165 15.44 -13.04 -10.89
CA ASN A 165 16.08 -14.29 -10.43
C ASN A 165 17.45 -14.58 -11.05
N ASP A 166 17.83 -13.86 -12.11
CA ASP A 166 19.12 -13.95 -12.79
C ASP A 166 20.08 -12.83 -12.35
N ASP A 167 19.79 -12.20 -11.20
CA ASP A 167 20.51 -11.07 -10.59
C ASP A 167 20.47 -9.77 -11.41
N THR A 168 19.61 -9.69 -12.43
CA THR A 168 19.42 -8.46 -13.22
C THR A 168 18.65 -7.42 -12.42
N LYS A 169 19.28 -6.24 -12.26
CA LYS A 169 18.72 -5.07 -11.59
C LYS A 169 18.10 -4.10 -12.61
N THR A 170 16.81 -3.86 -12.47
CA THR A 170 16.09 -2.84 -13.23
C THR A 170 15.75 -1.66 -12.33
N VAL A 171 16.47 -0.55 -12.48
CA VAL A 171 16.17 0.70 -11.75
C VAL A 171 14.91 1.34 -12.32
N LEU A 172 13.93 1.57 -11.45
CA LEU A 172 12.61 2.12 -11.79
C LEU A 172 12.56 3.62 -11.53
N ALA A 173 13.07 4.03 -10.37
CA ALA A 173 13.21 5.44 -10.00
C ALA A 173 14.41 5.68 -9.09
N THR A 174 14.95 6.88 -9.14
CA THR A 174 15.92 7.41 -8.19
C THR A 174 15.47 8.79 -7.73
N TRP A 175 15.68 9.12 -6.47
CA TRP A 175 15.34 10.44 -5.95
C TRP A 175 16.23 10.83 -4.77
N THR A 176 16.09 12.08 -4.34
CA THR A 176 16.59 12.57 -3.06
C THR A 176 15.42 13.02 -2.22
N PHE A 177 15.57 13.04 -0.91
CA PHE A 177 14.61 13.69 -0.03
C PHE A 177 15.02 15.14 0.27
N ASP A 178 14.04 16.00 0.53
CA ASP A 178 14.31 17.38 0.93
C ASP A 178 14.91 17.47 2.34
N THR A 179 14.44 16.64 3.26
CA THR A 179 14.83 16.74 4.67
C THR A 179 15.57 15.52 5.18
N LEU A 180 15.14 14.29 4.87
CA LEU A 180 15.88 13.07 5.18
C LEU A 180 17.15 13.08 4.34
N ASN A 181 18.30 13.30 4.95
CA ASN A 181 19.53 13.35 4.19
C ASN A 181 20.73 12.85 4.96
N TRP A 182 21.63 12.25 4.19
CA TRP A 182 22.96 11.91 4.62
C TRP A 182 24.00 12.46 3.66
N SER A 183 24.69 13.51 4.09
CA SER A 183 25.87 14.02 3.40
C SER A 183 26.96 14.41 4.40
N SER A 184 28.21 14.45 3.96
CA SER A 184 29.36 14.83 4.80
C SER A 184 29.21 16.26 5.35
N GLY A 185 28.54 16.42 6.50
CA GLY A 185 28.33 17.68 7.21
C GLY A 185 26.86 18.00 7.54
N THR A 186 25.90 17.32 6.92
CA THR A 186 24.46 17.47 7.19
C THR A 186 23.85 16.09 7.34
N ARG A 187 23.25 15.86 8.51
CA ARG A 187 22.61 14.59 8.88
C ARG A 187 21.24 14.95 9.41
N ASN A 188 20.20 14.53 8.74
CA ASN A 188 18.86 14.72 9.24
C ASN A 188 18.06 13.44 9.06
N PHE A 189 17.61 12.89 10.19
CA PHE A 189 16.81 11.68 10.29
C PHE A 189 15.48 11.95 11.02
N GLU A 190 15.10 13.23 11.16
CA GLU A 190 13.84 13.62 11.79
C GLU A 190 12.59 13.13 11.02
N PRO A 191 12.59 12.99 9.68
CA PRO A 191 11.41 12.50 8.98
C PRO A 191 11.07 11.07 9.37
N VAL A 192 9.77 10.84 9.49
CA VAL A 192 9.16 9.52 9.65
C VAL A 192 8.32 9.30 8.40
N LEU A 193 8.60 8.21 7.67
CA LEU A 193 8.05 7.95 6.35
C LEU A 193 6.95 6.89 6.41
N ASP A 194 5.85 7.16 5.71
CA ASP A 194 4.84 6.15 5.43
C ASP A 194 4.97 5.75 3.96
N ILE A 195 5.20 4.46 3.72
CA ILE A 195 5.59 3.93 2.42
C ILE A 195 4.55 2.92 1.98
N THR A 196 3.91 3.17 0.85
CA THR A 196 2.95 2.25 0.23
C THR A 196 3.48 1.80 -1.12
N LEU A 197 3.68 0.50 -1.29
CA LEU A 197 4.00 -0.11 -2.57
C LEU A 197 2.81 -0.97 -3.02
N ASP A 198 2.15 -0.52 -4.08
CA ASP A 198 1.13 -1.28 -4.78
C ASP A 198 1.76 -2.02 -5.95
N ILE A 199 1.45 -3.31 -6.06
CA ILE A 199 1.87 -4.17 -7.15
C ILE A 199 0.61 -4.71 -7.81
N SER A 200 0.32 -4.23 -9.02
CA SER A 200 -0.77 -4.72 -9.86
C SER A 200 -0.31 -5.92 -10.71
N PRO A 201 -1.21 -6.56 -11.47
CA PRO A 201 -0.84 -7.64 -12.37
C PRO A 201 0.23 -7.27 -13.41
N ASP A 202 0.31 -6.00 -13.77
CA ASP A 202 1.10 -5.49 -14.88
C ASP A 202 1.97 -4.27 -14.53
N GLY A 203 1.96 -3.82 -13.29
CA GLY A 203 2.62 -2.58 -12.88
C GLY A 203 2.85 -2.42 -11.39
N TYR A 204 3.41 -1.27 -11.05
CA TYR A 204 3.75 -0.87 -9.69
C TYR A 204 3.40 0.60 -9.46
N GLU A 205 3.17 0.95 -8.21
CA GLU A 205 3.06 2.33 -7.73
C GLU A 205 3.65 2.45 -6.32
N LEU A 206 4.59 3.38 -6.16
CA LEU A 206 5.22 3.71 -4.88
C LEU A 206 4.79 5.10 -4.44
N VAL A 207 4.16 5.17 -3.27
CA VAL A 207 3.82 6.41 -2.56
C VAL A 207 4.68 6.49 -1.31
N ILE A 208 5.29 7.65 -1.08
CA ILE A 208 6.06 7.95 0.13
C ILE A 208 5.53 9.27 0.70
N GLU A 209 5.07 9.21 1.93
CA GLU A 209 4.66 10.37 2.72
C GLU A 209 5.67 10.64 3.85
N GLY A 210 5.54 11.78 4.53
CA GLY A 210 6.42 12.18 5.63
C GLY A 210 7.63 13.01 5.24
N ASP A 211 8.03 12.99 3.96
CA ASP A 211 9.01 13.93 3.39
C ASP A 211 8.71 14.20 1.91
N THR A 212 9.28 15.27 1.35
CA THR A 212 9.13 15.62 -0.05
C THR A 212 10.24 14.99 -0.89
N ILE A 213 9.85 14.28 -1.94
CA ILE A 213 10.74 13.74 -2.95
C ILE A 213 11.21 14.88 -3.88
N THR A 214 12.52 15.00 -4.05
CA THR A 214 13.15 15.90 -5.02
C THR A 214 14.14 15.17 -5.93
N LEU A 215 14.51 15.83 -7.04
CA LEU A 215 15.43 15.27 -8.04
C LEU A 215 15.01 13.88 -8.58
N LEU A 216 13.71 13.62 -8.66
CA LEU A 216 13.16 12.38 -9.19
C LEU A 216 13.60 12.15 -10.64
N SER A 217 14.18 10.98 -10.90
CA SER A 217 14.47 10.43 -12.21
C SER A 217 13.83 9.05 -12.32
N GLY A 218 13.33 8.68 -13.50
CA GLY A 218 12.50 7.49 -13.68
C GLY A 218 11.05 7.74 -13.26
N SER A 219 10.35 6.70 -12.80
CA SER A 219 8.95 6.81 -12.39
C SER A 219 8.67 5.98 -11.14
N LEU A 220 7.94 6.55 -10.19
CA LEU A 220 7.45 5.85 -9.00
C LEU A 220 6.25 4.96 -9.32
N SER A 221 5.66 5.12 -10.50
CA SER A 221 4.55 4.29 -10.99
C SER A 221 4.73 3.92 -12.46
N GLY A 222 4.41 2.69 -12.85
CA GLY A 222 4.51 2.29 -14.26
C GLY A 222 4.19 0.83 -14.50
N SER A 223 4.21 0.43 -15.77
CA SER A 223 4.05 -0.98 -16.16
C SER A 223 5.39 -1.72 -16.16
N PHE A 224 5.37 -3.03 -15.88
CA PHE A 224 6.57 -3.87 -15.95
C PHE A 224 7.14 -3.92 -17.36
N ALA A 225 6.26 -3.95 -18.37
CA ALA A 225 6.63 -3.99 -19.78
C ALA A 225 7.36 -2.72 -20.23
N ASP A 226 6.89 -1.53 -19.81
CA ASP A 226 7.55 -0.27 -20.14
C ASP A 226 8.89 -0.12 -19.41
N ALA A 227 8.98 -0.66 -18.20
CA ALA A 227 10.22 -0.73 -17.43
C ALA A 227 11.20 -1.82 -17.94
N GLY A 228 10.75 -2.69 -18.85
CA GLY A 228 11.60 -3.68 -19.52
C GLY A 228 11.89 -4.95 -18.72
N PHE A 229 11.01 -5.32 -17.78
CA PHE A 229 11.13 -6.57 -17.02
C PHE A 229 9.81 -7.35 -16.98
N THR A 230 9.87 -8.61 -16.53
CA THR A 230 8.70 -9.43 -16.21
C THR A 230 8.76 -9.70 -14.71
N ASN A 231 7.66 -9.46 -13.99
CA ASN A 231 7.60 -9.83 -12.58
C ASN A 231 7.57 -11.37 -12.44
N GLU A 232 8.50 -11.90 -11.66
CA GLU A 232 8.66 -13.33 -11.40
C GLU A 232 8.17 -13.72 -10.00
N VAL A 233 7.85 -12.73 -9.16
CA VAL A 233 7.30 -12.93 -7.82
C VAL A 233 5.83 -13.28 -7.93
N THR A 234 5.46 -14.48 -7.49
CA THR A 234 4.07 -14.96 -7.46
C THR A 234 3.39 -14.73 -6.12
N GLU A 235 4.17 -14.68 -5.04
CA GLU A 235 3.73 -14.38 -3.68
C GLU A 235 4.81 -13.48 -3.07
N GLY A 236 4.41 -12.27 -2.72
CA GLY A 236 5.28 -11.22 -2.20
C GLY A 236 5.23 -11.16 -0.67
N PHE A 237 6.40 -11.19 -0.05
CA PHE A 237 6.57 -11.05 1.40
C PHE A 237 7.23 -9.70 1.71
N ALA A 238 6.63 -8.93 2.62
CA ALA A 238 7.24 -7.70 3.12
C ALA A 238 8.55 -8.02 3.85
N THR A 239 9.61 -7.25 3.58
CA THR A 239 10.93 -7.44 4.16
C THR A 239 11.60 -6.10 4.44
N ALA A 240 12.51 -6.10 5.43
CA ALA A 240 13.44 -5.00 5.66
C ALA A 240 14.84 -5.55 5.92
N TYR A 241 15.86 -4.78 5.57
CA TYR A 241 17.26 -5.12 5.76
C TYR A 241 18.07 -3.90 6.19
N ALA A 242 19.02 -4.12 7.09
CA ALA A 242 19.94 -3.09 7.56
C ALA A 242 21.37 -3.60 7.60
N GLN A 243 22.27 -2.81 7.02
CA GLN A 243 23.72 -2.90 7.17
C GLN A 243 24.32 -1.53 6.91
N SER A 244 25.08 -1.00 7.85
CA SER A 244 25.67 0.33 7.74
C SER A 244 26.95 0.40 8.59
N GLU A 245 28.08 0.81 8.00
CA GLU A 245 29.37 0.87 8.72
C GLU A 245 29.69 2.26 9.27
N ASN A 246 29.38 3.30 8.49
CA ASN A 246 29.66 4.69 8.86
C ASN A 246 28.55 5.55 8.27
N PRO A 247 27.51 5.83 9.06
CA PRO A 247 27.54 6.00 10.52
C PRO A 247 26.92 4.87 11.35
N GLY A 248 26.57 3.74 10.75
CA GLY A 248 25.75 2.73 11.42
C GLY A 248 24.31 3.22 11.57
N ILE A 249 23.57 3.27 10.47
CA ILE A 249 22.15 3.66 10.46
C ILE A 249 21.24 2.48 10.75
N ASN A 250 20.49 2.61 11.83
CA ASN A 250 19.37 1.74 12.15
C ASN A 250 18.15 2.16 11.32
N ILE A 251 17.29 1.18 11.03
CA ILE A 251 15.94 1.40 10.51
C ILE A 251 14.94 0.91 11.56
N SER A 252 13.90 1.69 11.81
CA SER A 252 12.75 1.30 12.63
C SER A 252 11.49 1.41 11.80
N ILE A 253 10.51 0.54 12.06
CA ILE A 253 9.22 0.49 11.37
C ILE A 253 8.14 0.28 12.42
N ASP A 254 7.16 1.17 12.47
CA ASP A 254 6.11 1.14 13.50
C ASP A 254 5.04 0.10 13.18
N ARG A 255 4.71 -0.07 11.90
CA ARG A 255 3.70 -1.05 11.47
C ARG A 255 3.96 -1.54 10.06
N ILE A 256 3.71 -2.82 9.81
CA ILE A 256 3.70 -3.40 8.46
C ILE A 256 2.32 -3.98 8.17
N VAL A 257 1.76 -3.61 7.03
CA VAL A 257 0.47 -4.13 6.56
C VAL A 257 0.62 -4.71 5.15
N ILE A 258 0.05 -5.89 4.94
CA ILE A 258 -0.01 -6.55 3.62
C ILE A 258 -1.48 -6.80 3.31
N LYS A 259 -1.91 -6.35 2.13
CA LYS A 259 -3.29 -6.52 1.64
C LYS A 259 -3.31 -7.14 0.25
N GLU A 260 -4.29 -7.99 0.00
CA GLU A 260 -4.65 -8.52 -1.32
C GLU A 260 -5.96 -7.92 -1.82
N ASP A 261 -6.14 -7.95 -3.14
CA ASP A 261 -7.34 -7.48 -3.83
C ASP A 261 -7.74 -6.05 -3.45
N VAL A 262 -6.73 -5.21 -3.22
CA VAL A 262 -6.92 -3.80 -2.95
C VAL A 262 -7.62 -3.17 -4.14
N ARG A 263 -8.69 -2.43 -3.86
CA ARG A 263 -9.37 -1.66 -4.89
C ARG A 263 -8.73 -0.28 -4.89
N MET A 264 -8.17 0.15 -6.02
CA MET A 264 -7.76 1.55 -6.16
C MET A 264 -8.99 2.42 -5.88
N GLY A 265 -8.97 3.09 -4.73
CA GLY A 265 -9.99 4.04 -4.31
C GLY A 265 -9.99 5.26 -5.23
N GLY A 266 -10.58 5.10 -6.40
CA GLY A 266 -11.15 6.20 -7.16
C GLY A 266 -12.66 6.23 -6.94
N PRO A 267 -13.31 7.39 -7.12
CA PRO A 267 -14.77 7.44 -7.14
C PRO A 267 -15.28 6.37 -8.12
N TYR A 268 -16.07 5.41 -7.61
CA TYR A 268 -16.74 4.45 -8.47
C TYR A 268 -17.71 5.23 -9.36
N ASN A 269 -17.47 5.25 -10.68
CA ASN A 269 -18.56 5.55 -11.59
C ASN A 269 -19.64 4.49 -11.32
N PRO A 270 -20.90 4.88 -11.08
CA PRO A 270 -21.97 3.91 -10.89
C PRO A 270 -21.97 2.95 -12.09
N GLN A 271 -21.75 1.66 -11.85
CA GLN A 271 -21.86 0.66 -12.90
C GLN A 271 -23.33 0.53 -13.28
N VAL A 272 -23.66 0.96 -14.50
CA VAL A 272 -25.04 0.91 -14.97
C VAL A 272 -25.27 -0.35 -15.79
N LEU A 273 -25.94 -1.33 -15.18
CA LEU A 273 -26.17 -2.64 -15.77
C LEU A 273 -27.68 -2.97 -15.79
N PRO A 274 -28.24 -3.45 -16.93
CA PRO A 274 -27.63 -3.48 -18.26
C PRO A 274 -27.59 -2.09 -18.91
N GLU A 275 -26.54 -1.82 -19.68
CA GLU A 275 -26.49 -0.71 -20.64
C GLU A 275 -27.09 -1.18 -21.97
N ASN A 276 -28.08 -0.42 -22.46
CA ASN A 276 -28.77 -0.72 -23.70
C ASN A 276 -28.05 -0.06 -24.90
N PRO A 277 -28.16 -0.60 -26.13
CA PRO A 277 -27.45 -0.08 -27.32
C PRO A 277 -27.70 1.40 -27.64
N GLU A 278 -28.81 1.96 -27.17
CA GLU A 278 -29.18 3.38 -27.32
C GLU A 278 -28.65 4.29 -26.20
N GLY A 279 -27.80 3.77 -25.30
CA GLY A 279 -27.23 4.49 -24.16
C GLY A 279 -28.20 4.68 -23.00
N SER A 280 -29.35 4.00 -23.02
CA SER A 280 -30.26 3.91 -21.89
C SER A 280 -29.79 2.83 -20.92
N VAL A 281 -30.29 2.86 -19.69
CA VAL A 281 -29.81 2.01 -18.61
C VAL A 281 -30.95 1.31 -17.88
N GLY A 282 -30.74 0.05 -17.50
CA GLY A 282 -31.73 -0.78 -16.82
C GLY A 282 -32.65 -1.55 -17.77
N VAL A 283 -33.58 -2.31 -17.20
CA VAL A 283 -34.59 -3.08 -17.94
C VAL A 283 -35.86 -2.27 -18.09
N LEU A 284 -36.41 -2.18 -19.31
CA LEU A 284 -37.73 -1.60 -19.57
C LEU A 284 -38.81 -2.37 -18.79
N ILE A 285 -39.47 -1.67 -17.86
CA ILE A 285 -40.57 -2.19 -17.06
C ILE A 285 -41.85 -2.11 -17.90
N ASN A 286 -42.62 -3.20 -17.94
CA ASN A 286 -43.91 -3.21 -18.62
C ASN A 286 -44.93 -2.37 -17.83
N ASN A 287 -45.75 -1.58 -18.53
CA ASN A 287 -46.85 -0.77 -17.97
C ASN A 287 -47.91 -1.57 -17.20
N GLU A 288 -47.90 -2.90 -17.27
CA GLU A 288 -48.78 -3.80 -16.50
C GLU A 288 -48.21 -4.20 -15.12
N GLN A 289 -46.95 -3.85 -14.81
CA GLN A 289 -46.34 -4.17 -13.52
C GLN A 289 -46.86 -3.23 -12.41
N ALA A 290 -47.68 -3.78 -11.51
CA ALA A 290 -48.27 -3.04 -10.39
C ALA A 290 -47.24 -2.61 -9.33
N GLU A 291 -46.14 -3.35 -9.21
CA GLU A 291 -45.02 -3.07 -8.31
C GLU A 291 -43.70 -3.15 -9.06
N VAL A 292 -42.81 -2.23 -8.74
CA VAL A 292 -41.42 -2.20 -9.21
C VAL A 292 -40.56 -2.21 -7.96
N THR A 293 -39.73 -3.24 -7.80
CA THR A 293 -38.66 -3.21 -6.80
C THR A 293 -37.42 -2.66 -7.48
N LEU A 294 -36.94 -1.53 -6.99
CA LEU A 294 -35.69 -0.95 -7.45
C LEU A 294 -34.58 -1.48 -6.54
N SER A 295 -33.64 -2.22 -7.11
CA SER A 295 -32.47 -2.72 -6.41
C SER A 295 -31.30 -1.81 -6.76
N TRP A 296 -31.12 -0.71 -6.02
CA TRP A 296 -29.84 -0.01 -6.02
C TRP A 296 -28.99 -0.54 -4.86
N MET A 297 -27.76 -0.87 -5.15
CA MET A 297 -26.71 -0.94 -4.13
C MET A 297 -26.00 0.41 -4.20
N ALA A 298 -26.00 1.16 -3.10
CA ALA A 298 -25.00 2.21 -2.97
C ALA A 298 -23.63 1.52 -3.03
N GLY A 299 -22.67 2.09 -3.76
CA GLY A 299 -21.29 1.63 -3.68
C GLY A 299 -20.79 1.72 -2.23
N GLU A 300 -19.75 0.96 -1.92
CA GLU A 300 -19.04 1.06 -0.65
C GLU A 300 -18.51 2.48 -0.47
N ASP A 301 -18.59 2.99 0.76
CA ASP A 301 -18.08 4.31 1.11
C ASP A 301 -16.55 4.28 0.97
N PRO A 302 -15.92 5.12 0.13
CA PRO A 302 -14.49 5.11 -0.05
C PRO A 302 -13.70 5.56 1.19
N ASP A 303 -14.37 6.00 2.27
CA ASP A 303 -13.76 6.53 3.47
C ASP A 303 -14.51 6.02 4.73
N GLU A 304 -14.29 4.75 5.11
CA GLU A 304 -14.92 4.13 6.31
C GLU A 304 -14.65 4.92 7.61
N GLU A 305 -13.58 5.73 7.63
CA GLU A 305 -13.16 6.51 8.81
C GLU A 305 -13.93 7.83 8.96
N ARG A 306 -14.43 8.42 7.87
CA ARG A 306 -15.15 9.71 7.89
C ARG A 306 -16.61 9.63 8.31
N GLY A 307 -17.21 8.44 8.34
CA GLY A 307 -18.59 8.25 8.84
C GLY A 307 -19.68 9.03 8.10
N TYR A 308 -19.46 9.43 6.83
CA TYR A 308 -20.46 10.12 6.03
C TYR A 308 -21.11 9.17 5.02
N PRO A 309 -22.36 8.74 5.23
CA PRO A 309 -22.97 7.61 4.51
C PRO A 309 -23.19 7.79 3.00
N VAL A 310 -22.79 8.92 2.39
CA VAL A 310 -22.93 9.23 0.97
C VAL A 310 -21.88 10.29 0.59
N ASN A 311 -21.16 10.11 -0.52
CA ASN A 311 -20.30 11.14 -1.09
C ASN A 311 -21.07 12.48 -1.23
N PRO A 312 -20.59 13.60 -0.67
CA PRO A 312 -21.28 14.89 -0.70
C PRO A 312 -21.47 15.47 -2.12
N ASP A 313 -20.70 15.01 -3.10
CA ASP A 313 -20.86 15.36 -4.53
C ASP A 313 -21.98 14.55 -5.21
N ILE A 314 -22.52 13.52 -4.56
CA ILE A 314 -23.74 12.85 -5.00
C ILE A 314 -24.92 13.77 -4.67
N LEU A 315 -25.17 14.69 -5.58
CA LEU A 315 -26.36 15.54 -5.62
C LEU A 315 -27.57 14.62 -5.84
N GLY A 316 -28.48 14.54 -4.87
CA GLY A 316 -29.49 13.48 -4.73
C GLY A 316 -30.26 13.08 -6.00
N HIS A 317 -30.68 11.81 -6.05
CA HIS A 317 -31.40 11.24 -7.18
C HIS A 317 -32.91 11.46 -7.04
N TYR A 318 -33.52 12.13 -8.02
CA TYR A 318 -34.98 12.25 -8.11
C TYR A 318 -35.54 11.17 -9.04
N ILE A 319 -36.52 10.40 -8.56
CA ILE A 319 -37.29 9.46 -9.37
C ILE A 319 -38.62 10.13 -9.73
N PHE A 320 -38.77 10.55 -10.97
CA PHE A 320 -40.05 11.06 -11.49
C PHE A 320 -40.78 9.94 -12.25
N ARG A 321 -41.97 9.56 -11.80
CA ARG A 321 -42.94 8.89 -12.68
C ARG A 321 -43.62 9.96 -13.51
N SER A 322 -43.10 10.23 -14.71
CA SER A 322 -43.83 10.97 -15.73
C SER A 322 -44.69 9.99 -16.52
N ASN A 323 -45.99 10.25 -16.63
CA ASN A 323 -46.87 9.58 -17.59
C ASN A 323 -47.02 10.39 -18.90
N GLY A 324 -46.20 11.44 -19.07
CA GLY A 324 -46.29 12.39 -20.18
C GLY A 324 -45.02 12.46 -21.01
N ASN A 325 -45.20 12.76 -22.31
CA ASN A 325 -44.10 13.01 -23.26
C ASN A 325 -43.07 14.01 -22.68
N PRO A 326 -41.77 13.83 -22.95
CA PRO A 326 -40.73 14.75 -22.50
C PRO A 326 -40.99 16.16 -23.06
N GLY A 327 -41.32 17.11 -22.17
CA GLY A 327 -41.55 18.52 -22.52
C GLY A 327 -42.93 19.10 -22.16
N ASP A 328 -43.93 18.25 -21.87
CA ASP A 328 -45.34 18.71 -21.73
C ASP A 328 -46.02 18.30 -20.40
N ASP A 329 -45.32 17.69 -19.43
CA ASP A 329 -45.95 17.32 -18.15
C ASP A 329 -46.00 18.52 -17.18
N PRO A 330 -47.18 19.11 -16.90
CA PRO A 330 -47.32 20.27 -16.01
C PRO A 330 -47.02 19.95 -14.54
N ASN A 331 -46.79 18.67 -14.20
CA ASN A 331 -46.45 18.23 -12.85
C ASN A 331 -44.94 17.97 -12.65
N VAL A 332 -44.12 18.10 -13.70
CA VAL A 332 -42.67 18.06 -13.59
C VAL A 332 -42.15 19.49 -13.41
N HIS A 333 -41.71 19.80 -12.21
CA HIS A 333 -41.06 21.07 -11.90
C HIS A 333 -39.57 20.84 -11.69
N LEU A 334 -38.73 21.48 -12.52
CA LEU A 334 -37.30 21.64 -12.22
C LEU A 334 -37.19 22.69 -11.11
N ILE A 335 -36.80 22.26 -9.91
CA ILE A 335 -36.48 23.17 -8.82
C ILE A 335 -34.96 23.34 -8.79
N ASP A 336 -34.47 24.51 -9.20
CA ASP A 336 -33.07 24.88 -8.99
C ASP A 336 -32.79 24.92 -7.48
N TYR A 337 -31.85 24.08 -7.02
CA TYR A 337 -31.49 24.04 -5.61
C TYR A 337 -30.60 25.23 -5.25
N VAL A 338 -30.99 25.97 -4.21
CA VAL A 338 -30.15 26.98 -3.57
C VAL A 338 -29.17 26.25 -2.65
N PRO A 339 -27.85 26.48 -2.76
CA PRO A 339 -26.85 25.86 -1.89
C PRO A 339 -27.20 26.08 -0.42
N GLN A 340 -27.33 25.00 0.34
CA GLN A 340 -27.26 25.10 1.80
C GLN A 340 -25.81 25.26 2.19
N VAL A 341 -25.40 26.51 2.46
CA VAL A 341 -24.17 26.79 3.20
C VAL A 341 -24.47 26.52 4.67
N HIS A 342 -23.86 25.47 5.23
CA HIS A 342 -23.80 25.31 6.68
C HIS A 342 -22.48 25.89 7.17
N ALA A 343 -22.59 26.75 8.19
CA ALA A 343 -21.47 27.33 8.93
C ALA A 343 -20.81 26.30 9.85
#